data_AF-A0A815BF88-F1
#
_entry.id   AF-A0A815BF88-F1
#
_cell.length_a   1.000
_cell.length_b   1.000
_cell.length_c   1.000
_cell.angle_alpha   90.00
_cell.angle_beta   90.00
_cell.angle_gamma   90.00
#
_symmetry.space_group_name_H-M   'P 1'
#
loop_
_entity.id
_entity.type
_entity.pdbx_description
1 polymer ?
#
loop_
_entity_poly.entity_id
_entity_poly.type
_entity_poly.pdbx_seq_one_letter_code
_entity_poly.pdbx_strand_id
1 'polypeptide(L)'
;MINEITLNSVDLNITKTEYQQKNSNSYLRAGSIEYDKAGNGRLHMEFIVVISHQPQWFHQTKYKKQLGVFTQLEPANARRAFPCFDEPSLKAKFTICIRAPKHLTILSNMLIKSQQNDTDQACIYEFDTTLIIATNSVAYVIGAHDFVAIYASNNEFSYMHD
;
A
#
# COMPACT_ATOMS: atom_id res chain seq x y z
N MET A 1 0.59 33.20 7.64
CA MET A 1 1.23 32.11 8.40
C MET A 1 1.39 30.98 7.41
N ILE A 2 2.61 30.50 7.19
CA ILE A 2 2.87 29.36 6.30
C ILE A 2 2.72 28.10 7.15
N ASN A 3 1.90 27.17 6.69
CA ASN A 3 1.74 25.86 7.33
C ASN A 3 2.58 24.84 6.55
N GLU A 4 2.95 23.75 7.22
CA GLU A 4 3.84 22.73 6.70
C GLU A 4 3.17 21.34 6.78
N ILE A 5 3.33 20.53 5.73
CA ILE A 5 2.99 19.11 5.74
C ILE A 5 4.29 18.30 5.81
N THR A 6 4.43 17.49 6.86
CA THR A 6 5.56 16.59 7.07
C THR A 6 5.04 15.14 7.14
N LEU A 7 5.61 14.25 6.32
CA LEU A 7 5.28 12.82 6.29
C LEU A 7 6.46 11.99 6.79
N ASN A 8 6.16 10.81 7.33
CA ASN A 8 7.17 9.81 7.63
C ASN A 8 7.55 9.04 6.35
N SER A 9 8.84 8.93 6.07
CA SER A 9 9.40 8.07 5.03
C SER A 9 10.77 7.56 5.45
N VAL A 10 11.06 6.28 5.22
CA VAL A 10 12.35 5.66 5.56
C VAL A 10 12.74 4.70 4.44
N ASP A 11 13.97 4.82 3.93
CA ASP A 11 14.50 4.00 2.82
C ASP A 11 13.68 4.08 1.53
N LEU A 12 12.97 5.20 1.34
CA LEU A 12 12.21 5.52 0.13
C LEU A 12 12.97 6.54 -0.71
N ASN A 13 13.19 6.24 -1.99
CA ASN A 13 13.70 7.22 -2.94
C ASN A 13 12.53 8.00 -3.56
N ILE A 14 12.24 9.19 -3.04
CA ILE A 14 11.15 10.05 -3.54
C ILE A 14 11.60 10.72 -4.84
N THR A 15 10.91 10.41 -5.94
CA THR A 15 11.25 10.90 -7.29
C THR A 15 10.38 12.08 -7.71
N LYS A 16 9.18 12.20 -7.15
CA LYS A 16 8.24 13.27 -7.48
C LYS A 16 7.36 13.61 -6.29
N THR A 17 7.00 14.88 -6.16
CA THR A 17 6.02 15.37 -5.19
C THR A 17 5.23 16.50 -5.82
N GLU A 18 3.91 16.44 -5.75
CA GLU A 18 3.01 17.47 -6.27
C GLU A 18 1.88 17.67 -5.28
N TYR A 19 1.68 18.91 -4.84
CA TYR A 19 0.55 19.27 -3.99
C TYR A 19 -0.39 20.20 -4.75
N GLN A 20 -1.69 19.94 -4.61
CA GLN A 20 -2.73 20.73 -5.23
C GLN A 20 -3.80 21.08 -4.20
N GLN A 21 -4.08 22.37 -4.05
CA GLN A 21 -5.15 22.88 -3.23
C GLN A 21 -5.85 24.02 -3.97
N LYS A 22 -7.18 24.02 -3.97
CA LYS A 22 -7.95 25.09 -4.63
C LYS A 22 -7.67 26.43 -3.93
N ASN A 23 -7.41 27.48 -4.71
CA ASN A 23 -7.24 28.86 -4.24
C ASN A 23 -6.11 29.07 -3.21
N SER A 24 -5.08 28.24 -3.28
CA SER A 24 -3.90 28.24 -2.41
C SER A 24 -2.64 28.12 -3.28
N ASN A 25 -1.59 28.84 -2.89
CA ASN A 25 -0.27 28.65 -3.46
C ASN A 25 0.46 27.60 -2.63
N SER A 26 1.18 26.71 -3.31
CA SER A 26 1.99 25.69 -2.64
C SER A 26 3.38 25.62 -3.23
N TYR A 27 4.34 25.33 -2.35
CA TYR A 27 5.75 25.27 -2.70
C TYR A 27 6.38 24.05 -2.03
N LEU A 28 7.29 23.40 -2.74
CA LEU A 28 8.16 22.38 -2.17
C LEU A 28 9.39 23.07 -1.60
N ARG A 29 9.62 22.92 -0.30
CA ARG A 29 10.81 23.45 0.36
C ARG A 29 11.43 22.38 1.24
N ALA A 30 12.68 22.01 0.94
CA ALA A 30 13.50 21.16 1.81
C ALA A 30 12.82 19.86 2.32
N GLY A 31 12.02 19.20 1.48
CA GLY A 31 11.31 17.95 1.83
C GLY A 31 9.93 18.15 2.47
N SER A 32 9.48 19.39 2.61
CA SER A 32 8.18 19.74 3.15
C SER A 32 7.34 20.53 2.17
N ILE A 33 6.01 20.39 2.32
CA ILE A 33 5.05 21.12 1.50
C ILE A 33 4.51 22.28 2.32
N GLU A 34 4.78 23.48 1.84
CA GLU A 34 4.27 24.71 2.43
C GLU A 34 2.93 25.10 1.77
N TYR A 35 1.95 25.50 2.60
CA TYR A 35 0.64 25.99 2.14
C TYR A 35 0.17 27.20 2.95
N ASP A 36 -0.56 28.11 2.31
CA ASP A 36 -0.92 29.42 2.89
C ASP A 36 -2.29 29.42 3.62
N LYS A 37 -3.17 28.45 3.33
CA LYS A 37 -4.53 28.38 3.87
C LYS A 37 -4.96 26.95 4.22
N ALA A 38 -5.59 26.77 5.38
CA ALA A 38 -6.18 25.48 5.74
C ALA A 38 -7.30 25.07 4.76
N GLY A 39 -7.38 23.78 4.44
CA GLY A 39 -8.42 23.23 3.58
C GLY A 39 -8.05 21.87 3.00
N ASN A 40 -8.91 21.36 2.11
CA ASN A 40 -8.68 20.09 1.43
C ASN A 40 -7.65 20.27 0.31
N GLY A 41 -6.56 19.53 0.40
CA GLY A 41 -5.54 19.41 -0.65
C GLY A 41 -5.35 17.97 -1.08
N ARG A 42 -4.72 17.78 -2.23
CA ARG A 42 -4.28 16.47 -2.73
C ARG A 42 -2.77 16.49 -2.87
N LEU A 43 -2.12 15.57 -2.16
CA LEU A 43 -0.72 15.28 -2.31
C LEU A 43 -0.53 14.04 -3.18
N HIS A 44 0.22 14.18 -4.26
CA HIS A 44 0.67 13.10 -5.11
C HIS A 44 2.18 12.93 -4.96
N MET A 45 2.65 11.70 -4.79
CA MET A 45 4.05 11.38 -4.66
C MET A 45 4.37 10.15 -5.49
N GLU A 46 5.54 10.17 -6.12
CA GLU A 46 6.14 9.00 -6.76
C GLU A 46 7.43 8.66 -6.02
N PHE A 47 7.65 7.38 -5.76
CA PHE A 47 8.79 6.91 -4.98
C PHE A 47 9.16 5.48 -5.37
N ILE A 48 10.41 5.11 -5.09
CA ILE A 48 10.98 3.78 -5.31
C ILE A 48 11.38 3.18 -3.98
N VAL A 49 11.04 1.91 -3.77
CA VAL A 49 11.41 1.12 -2.59
C VAL A 49 12.32 -0.01 -3.03
N VAL A 50 13.49 -0.12 -2.39
CA VAL A 50 14.38 -1.27 -2.59
C VAL A 50 14.07 -2.32 -1.54
N ILE A 51 13.51 -3.43 -1.96
CA ILE A 51 13.21 -4.56 -1.08
C ILE A 51 14.52 -5.34 -0.85
N SER A 52 15.17 -5.13 0.31
CA SER A 52 16.43 -5.81 0.67
C SER A 52 16.21 -7.11 1.47
N HIS A 53 17.19 -8.02 1.41
CA HIS A 53 17.12 -9.42 1.90
C HIS A 53 17.10 -9.62 3.43
N GLN A 54 16.85 -8.59 4.25
CA GLN A 54 16.78 -8.70 5.72
C GLN A 54 15.30 -8.81 6.15
N PRO A 55 14.89 -9.82 6.92
CA PRO A 55 13.47 -10.10 7.13
C PRO A 55 12.93 -9.18 8.22
N GLN A 56 12.11 -8.20 7.80
CA GLN A 56 10.97 -7.77 8.61
C GLN A 56 9.65 -7.74 7.82
N TRP A 57 9.67 -8.04 6.51
CA TRP A 57 8.45 -8.18 5.67
C TRP A 57 8.70 -9.00 4.37
N PHE A 58 9.88 -9.59 4.18
CA PHE A 58 10.22 -10.39 2.99
C PHE A 58 10.51 -11.83 3.41
N HIS A 59 9.67 -12.77 2.99
CA HIS A 59 9.95 -14.19 3.18
C HIS A 59 10.00 -14.88 1.82
N GLN A 60 11.21 -15.25 1.41
CA GLN A 60 11.38 -16.30 0.41
C GLN A 60 11.03 -17.63 1.10
N THR A 61 9.79 -18.10 0.91
CA THR A 61 9.44 -19.42 1.43
C THR A 61 10.04 -20.49 0.51
N LYS A 62 10.71 -21.48 1.10
CA LYS A 62 11.20 -22.66 0.38
C LYS A 62 10.10 -23.70 0.15
N TYR A 63 8.82 -23.30 0.19
CA TYR A 63 7.75 -24.17 -0.27
C TYR A 63 7.69 -24.07 -1.80
N LYS A 64 8.01 -25.16 -2.50
CA LYS A 64 8.03 -25.25 -3.97
C LYS A 64 8.93 -24.23 -4.73
N LYS A 65 9.89 -23.54 -4.09
CA LYS A 65 10.80 -22.54 -4.70
C LYS A 65 10.11 -21.30 -5.30
N GLN A 66 8.95 -20.91 -4.79
CA GLN A 66 8.20 -19.75 -5.31
C GLN A 66 8.51 -18.46 -4.50
N LEU A 67 8.74 -17.36 -5.21
CA LEU A 67 9.00 -16.04 -4.62
C LEU A 67 7.69 -15.33 -4.32
N GLY A 68 7.60 -14.70 -3.14
CA GLY A 68 6.47 -13.88 -2.75
C GLY A 68 6.90 -12.67 -1.92
N VAL A 69 6.07 -11.64 -1.93
CA VAL A 69 6.21 -10.39 -1.18
C VAL A 69 4.94 -10.20 -0.37
N PHE A 70 5.06 -9.85 0.90
CA PHE A 70 3.94 -9.40 1.70
C PHE A 70 4.35 -8.24 2.60
N THR A 71 3.37 -7.57 3.20
CA THR A 71 3.63 -6.48 4.13
C THR A 71 3.45 -6.93 5.58
N GLN A 72 4.40 -6.55 6.43
CA GLN A 72 4.27 -6.59 7.89
C GLN A 72 4.60 -5.19 8.41
N LEU A 73 3.57 -4.35 8.55
CA LEU A 73 3.76 -2.91 8.82
C LEU A 73 3.66 -2.54 10.30
N GLU A 74 3.31 -3.49 11.17
CA GLU A 74 3.30 -3.27 12.60
C GLU A 74 4.72 -3.28 13.21
N PRO A 75 4.95 -2.47 14.26
CA PRO A 75 4.05 -1.42 14.75
C PRO A 75 4.10 -0.13 13.92
N ALA A 76 5.26 0.20 13.32
CA ALA A 76 5.54 1.49 12.66
C ALA A 76 6.46 1.32 11.43
N ASN A 77 6.20 0.30 10.62
CA ASN A 77 6.93 -0.01 9.39
C ASN A 77 6.22 0.50 8.13
N ALA A 78 5.03 1.12 8.23
CA ALA A 78 4.32 1.62 7.06
C ALA A 78 5.11 2.70 6.31
N ARG A 79 5.85 3.55 7.04
CA ARG A 79 6.76 4.56 6.47
C ARG A 79 7.88 4.00 5.59
N ARG A 80 8.14 2.69 5.66
CA ARG A 80 9.12 1.96 4.82
C ARG A 80 8.51 1.38 3.55
N ALA A 81 7.18 1.38 3.45
CA ALA A 81 6.44 0.91 2.29
C ALA A 81 5.91 2.08 1.44
N PHE A 82 5.49 3.18 2.07
CA PHE A 82 5.03 4.39 1.40
C PHE A 82 5.12 5.61 2.33
N PRO A 83 5.30 6.84 1.82
CA PRO A 83 5.32 8.03 2.66
C PRO A 83 3.93 8.27 3.29
N CYS A 84 3.85 8.37 4.62
CA CYS A 84 2.57 8.45 5.33
C CYS A 84 2.66 9.11 6.71
N PHE A 85 1.51 9.45 7.28
CA PHE A 85 1.41 9.82 8.69
C PHE A 85 1.37 8.54 9.55
N ASP A 86 2.55 7.95 9.75
CA ASP A 86 2.70 6.66 10.43
C ASP A 86 2.50 6.71 11.96
N GLU A 87 1.27 7.06 12.36
CA GLU A 87 0.77 7.17 13.73
C GLU A 87 -0.55 6.38 13.86
N PRO A 88 -0.71 5.48 14.84
CA PRO A 88 -1.91 4.63 14.96
C PRO A 88 -3.24 5.38 15.09
N SER A 89 -3.19 6.62 15.59
CA SER A 89 -4.37 7.48 15.76
C SER A 89 -4.82 8.15 14.45
N LEU A 90 -3.93 8.28 13.45
CA LEU A 90 -4.20 8.93 12.18
C LEU A 90 -4.69 7.93 11.14
N LYS A 91 -6.00 7.67 11.20
CA LYS A 91 -6.65 6.67 10.34
C LYS A 91 -7.17 7.28 9.05
N ALA A 92 -7.14 6.49 7.98
CA ALA A 92 -7.61 6.89 6.65
C ALA A 92 -8.27 5.72 5.91
N LYS A 93 -8.92 6.03 4.79
CA LYS A 93 -9.36 5.03 3.81
C LYS A 93 -8.25 4.84 2.78
N PHE A 94 -8.02 3.60 2.38
CA PHE A 94 -6.99 3.25 1.41
C PHE A 94 -7.62 2.55 0.20
N THR A 95 -7.22 2.99 -0.98
CA THR A 95 -7.49 2.30 -2.25
C THR A 95 -6.15 1.83 -2.77
N ILE A 96 -6.01 0.51 -2.98
CA ILE A 96 -4.74 -0.11 -3.36
C ILE A 96 -4.85 -0.56 -4.80
N CYS A 97 -3.86 -0.22 -5.62
CA CYS A 97 -3.72 -0.71 -6.99
C CYS A 97 -2.36 -1.39 -7.12
N ILE A 98 -2.35 -2.61 -7.65
CA ILE A 98 -1.12 -3.41 -7.81
C ILE A 98 -1.01 -3.83 -9.26
N ARG A 99 0.13 -3.51 -9.87
CA ARG A 99 0.52 -4.04 -11.18
C ARG A 99 1.43 -5.25 -10.97
N ALA A 100 1.02 -6.43 -11.43
CA ALA A 100 1.78 -7.66 -11.23
C ALA A 100 1.68 -8.62 -12.44
N PRO A 101 2.63 -9.57 -12.59
CA PRO A 101 2.51 -10.65 -13.56
C PRO A 101 1.22 -11.47 -13.37
N LYS A 102 0.56 -11.82 -14.49
CA LYS A 102 -0.74 -12.52 -14.49
C LYS A 102 -0.75 -13.89 -13.80
N HIS A 103 0.42 -14.51 -13.64
CA HIS A 103 0.56 -15.83 -13.02
C HIS A 103 0.74 -15.77 -11.50
N LEU A 104 0.79 -14.57 -10.90
CA LEU A 104 0.92 -14.40 -9.45
C LEU A 104 -0.45 -14.12 -8.82
N THR A 105 -0.63 -14.65 -7.62
CA THR A 105 -1.77 -14.34 -6.76
C THR A 105 -1.50 -13.01 -6.07
N ILE A 106 -2.51 -12.13 -6.07
CA ILE A 106 -2.47 -10.82 -5.42
C ILE A 106 -3.61 -10.73 -4.41
N LEU A 107 -3.30 -10.38 -3.17
CA LEU A 107 -4.26 -10.15 -2.10
C LEU A 107 -4.02 -8.79 -1.46
N SER A 108 -5.07 -8.24 -0.85
CA SER A 108 -5.04 -6.98 -0.12
C SER A 108 -6.11 -6.98 0.98
N ASN A 109 -6.26 -5.87 1.71
CA ASN A 109 -7.27 -5.72 2.76
C ASN A 109 -8.72 -5.90 2.25
N MET A 110 -8.98 -5.58 0.99
CA MET A 110 -10.32 -5.61 0.39
C MET A 110 -10.36 -6.54 -0.82
N LEU A 111 -11.56 -6.81 -1.35
CA LEU A 111 -11.73 -7.60 -2.58
C LEU A 111 -11.26 -6.83 -3.81
N ILE A 112 -10.90 -7.56 -4.87
CA ILE A 112 -10.58 -6.98 -6.18
C ILE A 112 -11.86 -6.36 -6.74
N LYS A 113 -11.83 -5.05 -6.96
CA LYS A 113 -12.90 -4.27 -7.58
C LYS A 113 -12.83 -4.32 -9.10
N SER A 114 -11.62 -4.22 -9.64
CA SER A 114 -11.40 -4.28 -11.09
C SER A 114 -10.05 -4.89 -11.44
N GLN A 115 -10.00 -5.51 -12.63
CA GLN A 115 -8.80 -6.11 -13.19
C GLN A 115 -8.64 -5.62 -14.64
N GLN A 116 -7.54 -4.95 -14.94
CA GLN A 116 -7.26 -4.40 -16.26
C GLN A 116 -5.99 -5.03 -16.84
N ASN A 117 -6.10 -5.60 -18.05
CA ASN A 117 -4.93 -6.02 -18.80
C ASN A 117 -4.05 -4.81 -19.11
N ASP A 118 -2.77 -4.89 -18.71
CA ASP A 118 -1.79 -3.83 -18.98
C ASP A 118 -0.83 -4.26 -20.09
N THR A 119 -0.30 -5.49 -20.01
CA THR A 119 0.48 -6.11 -21.10
C THR A 119 0.07 -7.58 -21.24
N ASP A 120 0.69 -8.31 -22.18
CA ASP A 120 0.46 -9.75 -22.31
C ASP A 120 0.82 -10.51 -21.04
N GLN A 121 1.84 -10.06 -20.31
CA GLN A 121 2.36 -10.72 -19.11
C GLN A 121 1.88 -10.12 -17.79
N ALA A 122 1.39 -8.87 -17.78
CA ALA A 122 1.03 -8.15 -16.56
C ALA A 122 -0.40 -7.63 -16.55
N CYS A 123 -0.93 -7.47 -15.34
CA CYS A 123 -2.27 -6.98 -15.08
C CYS A 123 -2.26 -5.99 -13.92
N ILE A 124 -3.18 -5.02 -13.95
CA ILE A 124 -3.42 -4.07 -12.88
C ILE A 124 -4.68 -4.49 -12.12
N TYR A 125 -4.53 -4.68 -10.82
CA TYR A 125 -5.59 -5.06 -9.89
C TYR A 125 -5.91 -3.87 -9.00
N GLU A 126 -7.13 -3.33 -9.11
CA GLU A 126 -7.66 -2.31 -8.19
C GLU A 126 -8.51 -3.01 -7.14
N PHE A 127 -8.21 -2.75 -5.87
CA PHE A 127 -8.98 -3.26 -4.74
C PHE A 127 -10.04 -2.24 -4.30
N ASP A 128 -11.13 -2.73 -3.73
CA ASP A 128 -12.13 -1.88 -3.08
C ASP A 128 -11.49 -0.99 -2.01
N THR A 129 -12.10 0.17 -1.76
CA THR A 129 -11.60 1.10 -0.74
C THR A 129 -11.88 0.55 0.65
N THR A 130 -10.87 0.54 1.52
CA THR A 130 -11.02 0.07 2.90
C THR A 130 -12.01 0.92 3.71
N LEU A 131 -12.43 0.37 4.86
CA LEU A 131 -12.90 1.19 5.98
C LEU A 131 -11.76 2.10 6.49
N ILE A 132 -12.07 2.96 7.46
CA ILE A 132 -11.07 3.82 8.12
C ILE A 132 -10.15 2.93 8.98
N ILE A 133 -8.89 2.77 8.57
CA ILE A 133 -7.87 1.93 9.22
C ILE A 133 -6.59 2.74 9.50
N ALA A 134 -5.72 2.24 10.37
CA ALA A 134 -4.39 2.81 10.59
C ALA A 134 -3.41 2.37 9.48
N THR A 135 -2.34 3.14 9.27
CA THR A 135 -1.32 2.86 8.24
C THR A 135 -0.64 1.50 8.44
N ASN A 136 -0.43 1.08 9.68
CA ASN A 136 0.19 -0.19 10.03
C ASN A 136 -0.70 -1.41 9.73
N SER A 137 -1.99 -1.22 9.44
CA SER A 137 -2.93 -2.27 9.05
C SER A 137 -3.06 -2.44 7.53
N VAL A 138 -2.41 -1.58 6.74
CA VAL A 138 -2.36 -1.73 5.28
C VAL A 138 -1.63 -3.03 4.95
N ALA A 139 -2.28 -3.89 4.16
CA ALA A 139 -1.79 -5.21 3.84
C ALA A 139 -1.91 -5.51 2.35
N TYR A 140 -0.85 -6.08 1.77
CA TYR A 140 -0.91 -6.72 0.45
C TYR A 140 0.07 -7.90 0.36
N VAL A 141 -0.28 -8.88 -0.48
CA VAL A 141 0.51 -10.08 -0.77
C VAL A 141 0.60 -10.26 -2.29
N ILE A 142 1.79 -10.59 -2.78
CA ILE A 142 2.09 -10.85 -4.19
C ILE A 142 2.95 -12.10 -4.26
N GLY A 143 2.49 -13.17 -4.89
CA GLY A 143 3.31 -14.37 -5.06
C GLY A 143 2.55 -15.54 -5.66
N ALA A 144 3.29 -16.58 -6.06
CA ALA A 144 2.65 -17.83 -6.44
C ALA A 144 2.26 -18.56 -5.14
N HIS A 145 0.99 -18.44 -4.79
CA HIS A 145 0.41 -19.03 -3.57
C HIS A 145 -0.84 -19.81 -3.96
N ASP A 146 -0.85 -21.09 -3.58
CA ASP A 146 -2.07 -21.87 -3.48
C ASP A 146 -2.84 -21.33 -2.26
N PHE A 147 -4.10 -20.92 -2.41
CA PHE A 147 -4.92 -20.44 -1.29
C PHE A 147 -6.11 -21.36 -1.05
N VAL A 148 -6.45 -21.56 0.21
CA VAL A 148 -7.69 -22.21 0.63
C VAL A 148 -8.63 -21.10 1.09
N ALA A 149 -9.72 -20.89 0.35
CA ALA A 149 -10.78 -19.99 0.77
C ALA A 149 -11.73 -20.74 1.69
N ILE A 150 -11.84 -20.32 2.95
CA ILE A 150 -12.88 -20.83 3.84
C ILE A 150 -14.01 -19.81 3.86
N TYR A 151 -15.15 -20.19 3.30
CA TYR A 151 -16.36 -19.37 3.34
C TYR A 151 -17.08 -19.67 4.64
N ALA A 152 -17.08 -18.72 5.57
CA ALA A 152 -17.94 -18.77 6.73
C ALA A 152 -19.32 -18.21 6.36
N SER A 153 -20.28 -19.07 6.09
CA SER A 153 -21.69 -18.72 6.32
C SER A 153 -21.99 -19.04 7.79
N ASN A 154 -22.57 -18.09 8.51
CA ASN A 154 -23.02 -18.27 9.89
C ASN A 154 -21.94 -18.69 10.92
N ASN A 155 -20.70 -18.17 10.83
CA ASN A 155 -19.59 -18.52 11.74
C ASN A 155 -19.17 -20.00 11.74
N GLU A 156 -19.55 -20.81 10.74
CA GLU A 156 -19.05 -22.17 10.59
C GLU A 156 -17.98 -22.25 9.50
N PHE A 157 -16.82 -22.83 9.85
CA PHE A 157 -15.71 -23.06 8.92
C PHE A 157 -15.78 -24.51 8.43
N SER A 158 -16.01 -24.73 7.13
CA SER A 158 -15.90 -26.05 6.52
C SER A 158 -14.62 -26.15 5.70
N TYR A 159 -13.86 -27.23 5.95
CA TYR A 159 -12.62 -27.56 5.24
C TYR A 159 -12.94 -28.53 4.11
N MET A 160 -12.49 -28.21 2.89
CA MET A 160 -12.40 -29.18 1.79
C MET A 160 -10.93 -29.24 1.40
N HIS A 161 -10.33 -30.42 1.54
CA HIS A 161 -8.99 -30.73 1.05
C HIS A 161 -9.15 -31.74 -0.09
N ASP A 162 -8.49 -31.49 -1.22
CA ASP A 162 -8.09 -32.55 -2.14
C ASP A 162 -6.90 -33.33 -1.55
#